data_AF-A0A953WTT3-F1
#
_entry.id   AF-A0A953WTT3-F1
#
_cell.length_a   1.000
_cell.length_b   1.000
_cell.length_c   1.000
_cell.angle_alpha   90.00
_cell.angle_beta   90.00
_cell.angle_gamma   90.00
#
_symmetry.space_group_name_H-M   'P 1'
#
loop_
_entity.id
_entity.type
_entity.pdbx_description
1 polymer ?
#
loop_
_entity_poly.entity_id
_entity_poly.type
_entity_poly.pdbx_seq_one_letter_code
_entity_poly.pdbx_strand_id
1 'polypeptide(L)' 'MNLRTHLIAGAGLAVMAACVHTVKIEPSDKPIKIDLHITQEVRIILDKQVEDMIADNPDLF' A
#
# COMPACT_ATOMS: atom_id res chain seq x y z
N MET A 1 -37.56 -7.96 -38.81
CA MET A 1 -36.64 -7.72 -37.66
C MET A 1 -36.64 -6.23 -37.36
N ASN A 2 -37.06 -5.86 -36.15
CA ASN A 2 -37.56 -4.52 -35.86
C ASN A 2 -36.44 -3.58 -35.43
N LEU A 3 -36.47 -2.33 -35.93
CA LEU A 3 -35.52 -1.25 -35.62
C LEU A 3 -35.36 -0.99 -34.10
N ARG A 4 -36.45 -1.19 -33.34
CA ARG A 4 -36.46 -1.11 -31.87
C ARG A 4 -35.55 -2.14 -31.21
N THR A 5 -35.49 -3.36 -31.75
CA THR A 5 -34.65 -4.45 -31.21
C THR A 5 -33.17 -4.15 -31.42
N HIS A 6 -32.80 -3.51 -32.54
CA HIS A 6 -31.44 -3.06 -32.80
C HIS A 6 -31.00 -1.91 -31.88
N LEU A 7 -31.92 -0.98 -31.57
CA LEU A 7 -31.64 0.15 -30.69
C LEU A 7 -31.37 -0.30 -29.25
N ILE A 8 -32.16 -1.26 -28.74
CA ILE A 8 -31.98 -1.83 -27.39
C ILE A 8 -30.67 -2.64 -27.31
N ALA A 9 -30.35 -3.43 -28.35
CA ALA A 9 -29.11 -4.20 -28.39
C ALA A 9 -27.86 -3.31 -28.46
N GLY A 10 -27.90 -2.20 -29.22
CA GLY A 10 -26.79 -1.24 -29.31
C GLY A 10 -26.52 -0.51 -27.99
N ALA A 11 -27.58 -0.13 -27.26
CA ALA A 11 -27.45 0.53 -25.96
C ALA A 11 -26.81 -0.39 -24.90
N GLY A 12 -27.13 -1.69 -24.89
CA GLY A 12 -26.55 -2.64 -23.94
C GLY A 12 -25.04 -2.82 -24.09
N LEU A 13 -24.53 -2.77 -25.33
CA LEU A 13 -23.10 -2.94 -25.60
C LEU A 13 -22.27 -1.74 -25.13
N ALA A 14 -22.83 -0.52 -25.22
CA ALA A 14 -22.15 0.71 -24.78
C ALA A 14 -21.98 0.77 -23.25
N VAL A 15 -22.95 0.26 -22.48
CA VAL A 15 -22.87 0.23 -21.00
C VAL A 15 -21.79 -0.75 -20.53
N MET A 16 -21.63 -1.89 -21.21
CA MET A 16 -20.60 -2.88 -20.86
C MET A 16 -19.17 -2.38 -21.10
N ALA A 17 -18.97 -1.48 -22.07
CA ALA A 17 -17.67 -0.87 -22.34
C ALA A 17 -17.24 0.15 -21.26
N ALA A 18 -18.19 0.69 -20.48
CA ALA A 18 -17.89 1.63 -19.39
C ALA A 18 -17.34 0.93 -18.13
N CYS A 19 -17.57 -0.37 -17.97
CA CYS A 19 -17.14 -1.13 -16.79
C CYS A 19 -15.70 -1.68 -16.89
N VAL A 20 -15.05 -1.57 -18.06
CA VAL A 20 -13.65 -1.97 -18.25
C VAL A 20 -12.77 -0.74 -18.06
N HIS A 21 -12.52 -0.39 -16.81
CA HIS A 21 -11.55 0.66 -16.50
C HIS A 21 -10.14 0.19 -16.92
N THR A 22 -9.50 0.93 -17.83
CA THR A 22 -8.11 0.64 -18.19
C THR A 22 -7.21 1.14 -17.07
N VAL A 23 -6.66 0.21 -16.27
CA VAL A 23 -5.69 0.56 -15.22
C VAL A 23 -4.38 0.84 -15.92
N LYS A 24 -4.06 2.13 -16.09
CA LYS A 24 -2.74 2.56 -16.57
C LYS A 24 -1.77 2.51 -15.41
N ILE A 25 -0.84 1.56 -15.46
CA ILE A 25 0.32 1.54 -14.55
C ILE A 25 1.32 2.53 -15.14
N GLU A 26 1.16 3.80 -14.80
CA GLU A 26 2.18 4.80 -15.08
C GLU A 26 3.29 4.64 -14.04
N PRO A 27 4.58 4.56 -14.45
CA PRO A 27 5.68 4.67 -13.50
C PRO A 27 5.49 5.99 -12.74
N SER A 28 5.41 5.93 -11.42
CA SER A 28 5.32 7.14 -10.60
C SER A 28 6.57 8.00 -10.85
N ASP A 29 6.39 9.19 -11.45
CA ASP A 29 7.46 10.18 -11.66
C ASP A 29 8.14 10.60 -10.36
N LYS A 30 7.44 10.42 -9.23
CA LYS A 30 7.99 10.69 -7.91
C LYS A 30 8.91 9.53 -7.49
N PRO A 31 10.17 9.82 -7.11
CA PRO A 31 11.05 8.82 -6.55
C PRO A 31 10.40 8.13 -5.35
N ILE A 32 10.55 6.82 -5.26
CA ILE A 32 10.10 6.05 -4.09
C ILE A 32 10.86 6.58 -2.87
N LYS A 33 10.15 7.26 -1.98
CA LYS A 33 10.68 7.74 -0.71
C LYS A 33 10.78 6.56 0.24
N ILE A 34 11.98 6.00 0.38
CA ILE A 34 12.29 4.99 1.41
C ILE A 34 12.78 5.76 2.62
N ASP A 35 11.85 6.08 3.53
CA ASP A 35 12.16 6.82 4.76
C ASP A 35 12.62 5.85 5.85
N LEU A 36 13.92 5.56 5.85
CA LEU A 36 14.61 4.83 6.90
C LEU A 36 14.72 5.75 8.13
N HIS A 37 13.67 5.77 8.93
CA HIS A 37 13.73 6.36 10.26
C HIS A 37 14.71 5.54 11.10
N ILE A 38 15.89 6.11 11.40
CA ILE A 38 17.00 5.52 12.18
C ILE A 38 16.58 5.01 13.58
N THR A 39 15.33 5.24 13.99
CA THR A 39 14.74 4.72 15.23
C THR A 39 14.71 3.18 15.30
N GLN A 40 14.70 2.49 14.15
CA GLN A 40 14.50 1.03 14.13
C GLN A 40 15.75 0.24 14.54
N GLU A 41 16.96 0.72 14.25
CA GLU A 41 18.21 0.08 14.68
C GLU A 41 18.61 0.51 16.10
N VAL A 42 18.46 1.80 16.42
CA VAL A 42 18.81 2.35 17.74
C VAL A 42 17.95 1.77 18.86
N ARG A 43 16.67 1.45 18.60
CA ARG A 43 15.80 0.81 19.60
C ARG A 43 16.33 -0.55 20.07
N ILE A 44 16.78 -1.40 19.15
CA ILE A 44 17.27 -2.75 19.47
C ILE A 44 18.54 -2.69 20.33
N ILE A 45 19.40 -1.70 20.08
CA ILE A 45 20.64 -1.51 20.84
C ILE A 45 20.34 -0.97 22.25
N LEU A 46 19.41 -0.01 22.37
CA LEU A 46 19.01 0.54 23.66
C LEU A 46 18.30 -0.51 24.53
N ASP A 47 17.41 -1.31 23.96
CA ASP A 47 16.71 -2.37 24.72
C ASP A 47 17.71 -3.37 25.32
N LYS A 48 18.72 -3.79 24.55
CA LYS A 48 19.80 -4.66 25.05
C LYS A 48 20.67 -4.02 26.12
N GLN A 49 21.07 -2.76 25.93
CA GLN A 49 21.87 -2.06 26.93
C GLN A 49 21.11 -1.86 28.26
N VAL A 50 19.80 -1.62 28.17
CA VAL A 50 18.94 -1.52 29.35
C VAL A 50 18.81 -2.88 30.04
N GLU A 51 18.60 -3.96 29.29
CA GLU A 51 18.57 -5.33 29.84
C GLU A 51 19.89 -5.70 30.53
N ASP A 52 21.03 -5.42 29.90
CA ASP A 52 22.36 -5.69 30.47
C ASP A 52 22.59 -4.88 31.77
N MET A 53 22.20 -3.59 31.78
CA MET A 53 22.30 -2.74 32.98
C MET A 53 21.42 -3.20 34.15
N ILE A 54 20.21 -3.70 33.84
CA ILE A 54 19.30 -4.28 34.84
C ILE A 54 19.85 -5.60 35.37
N ALA A 55 20.43 -6.43 34.51
CA ALA A 55 21.02 -7.71 34.91
C ALA A 55 22.26 -7.53 35.81
N ASP A 56 23.06 -6.50 35.56
CA ASP A 56 24.25 -6.18 36.36
C ASP A 56 23.91 -5.59 37.75
N ASN A 57 22.71 -4.99 37.91
CA ASN A 57 22.27 -4.35 39.16
C ASN A 57 20.82 -4.72 39.53
N PRO A 58 20.56 -5.98 39.92
CA PRO A 58 19.22 -6.48 40.22
C PRO A 58 18.63 -5.93 41.54
N ASP A 59 19.42 -5.19 42.31
CA ASP A 59 19.01 -4.54 43.56
C ASP A 59 18.53 -3.09 43.34
N LEU A 60 18.83 -2.51 42.18
CA LEU A 60 18.46 -1.14 41.81
C LEU A 60 17.10 -1.04 41.10
N PHE A 61 16.56 -2.16 40.59
CA PHE A 61 15.33 -2.23 39.80
C PHE A 61 14.48 -3.47 40.11
#